data_AF-A0A818ZU90-F1
#
_entry.id   AF-A0A818ZU90-F1
#
_cell.length_a   1.000
_cell.length_b   1.000
_cell.length_c   1.000
_cell.angle_alpha   90.00
_cell.angle_beta   90.00
_cell.angle_gamma   90.00
#
_symmetry.space_group_name_H-M   'P 1'
#
loop_
_entity.id
_entity.type
_entity.pdbx_description
1 polymer ?
#
loop_
_entity_poly.entity_id
_entity_poly.type
_entity_poly.pdbx_seq_one_letter_code
_entity_poly.pdbx_strand_id
1 'polypeptide(L)'
;MSFAASKLGLVKGNINPAYVGRKLEYCINKVGCKAILLPSSVKSIDSLSIFRHLVPELDQQSSTKELSLKRLPTSKHIILTGKQQSSKSLPIHSYRNLLEHGAKISHNKLNERHASVIPDSFAAIFFASGTTGHAKAATLTNFGMINMSQRLTEHLGPHFTRFCVPIPMFHIFCEVVGVLNVATSKCQMVFPAILRWMPRLEVKVVDRGGTPVSYIGQQGEIWARGFPIMLGSYGDTQKTNEAITPSG
;
A
#
# COMPACT_ATOMS: atom_id res chain seq x y z
N MET A 1 8.52 1.72 7.77
CA MET A 1 7.41 1.12 8.57
C MET A 1 7.55 -0.37 8.77
N SER A 2 7.77 -1.19 7.72
CA SER A 2 7.89 -2.64 7.84
C SER A 2 8.89 -3.10 8.92
N PHE A 3 10.13 -2.61 8.87
CA PHE A 3 11.13 -2.96 9.90
C PHE A 3 10.75 -2.53 11.32
N ALA A 4 10.09 -1.38 11.47
CA ALA A 4 9.65 -0.90 12.77
C ALA A 4 8.53 -1.80 13.32
N ALA A 5 7.58 -2.21 12.48
CA ALA A 5 6.52 -3.14 12.85
C ALA A 5 7.11 -4.48 13.29
N SER A 6 8.04 -5.06 12.52
CA SER A 6 8.70 -6.32 12.87
C SER A 6 9.49 -6.22 14.19
N LYS A 7 10.29 -5.17 14.39
CA LYS A 7 11.02 -4.94 15.65
C LYS A 7 10.11 -4.80 16.87
N LEU A 8 8.90 -4.28 16.68
CA LEU A 8 7.89 -4.12 17.72
C LEU A 8 6.93 -5.32 17.82
N GLY A 9 7.13 -6.38 17.03
CA GLY A 9 6.24 -7.55 16.99
C GLY A 9 4.80 -7.20 16.60
N LEU A 10 4.62 -6.19 15.75
CA LEU A 10 3.32 -5.79 15.22
C LEU A 10 3.01 -6.56 13.94
N VAL A 11 1.76 -7.02 13.79
CA VAL A 11 1.28 -7.63 12.55
C VAL A 11 0.88 -6.54 11.57
N LYS A 12 1.64 -6.39 10.47
CA LYS A 12 1.38 -5.38 9.44
C LYS A 12 0.30 -5.85 8.46
N GLY A 13 -0.86 -5.19 8.43
CA GLY A 13 -1.85 -5.39 7.38
C GLY A 13 -1.53 -4.58 6.12
N ASN A 14 -1.36 -5.23 4.98
CA ASN A 14 -1.10 -4.59 3.69
C ASN A 14 -2.39 -4.42 2.90
N ILE A 15 -2.92 -3.20 2.84
CA ILE A 15 -4.17 -2.89 2.13
C ILE A 15 -3.84 -2.10 0.85
N ASN A 16 -4.51 -2.45 -0.25
CA ASN A 16 -4.39 -1.71 -1.50
C ASN A 16 -5.00 -0.30 -1.33
N PRO A 17 -4.26 0.79 -1.59
CA PRO A 17 -4.75 2.16 -1.44
C PRO A 17 -5.91 2.51 -2.39
N ALA A 18 -6.15 1.70 -3.44
CA ALA A 18 -7.30 1.85 -4.32
C ALA A 18 -8.61 1.30 -3.72
N TYR A 19 -8.56 0.62 -2.56
CA TYR A 19 -9.77 0.13 -1.90
C TYR A 19 -10.54 1.29 -1.25
N VAL A 20 -11.84 1.34 -1.52
CA VAL A 20 -12.76 2.37 -1.01
C VAL A 20 -14.04 1.72 -0.48
N GLY A 21 -14.82 2.49 0.28
CA GLY A 21 -16.16 2.09 0.76
C GLY A 21 -16.16 0.74 1.50
N ARG A 22 -17.17 -0.10 1.21
CA ARG A 22 -17.38 -1.40 1.88
C ARG A 22 -16.18 -2.35 1.77
N LYS A 23 -15.39 -2.26 0.68
CA LYS A 23 -14.23 -3.13 0.48
C LYS A 23 -13.11 -2.78 1.47
N LEU A 24 -12.85 -1.49 1.68
CA LEU A 24 -11.89 -1.01 2.66
C LEU A 24 -12.35 -1.34 4.08
N GLU A 25 -13.62 -1.07 4.40
CA GLU A 25 -14.26 -1.42 5.68
C GLU A 25 -14.11 -2.90 6.02
N TYR A 26 -14.47 -3.77 5.07
CA TYR A 26 -14.33 -5.22 5.21
C TYR A 26 -12.90 -5.60 5.56
N CYS A 27 -11.91 -5.11 4.81
CA CYS A 27 -10.52 -5.50 5.03
C CYS A 27 -10.03 -5.09 6.43
N ILE A 28 -10.35 -3.87 6.87
CA ILE A 28 -9.96 -3.35 8.18
C ILE A 28 -10.60 -4.17 9.31
N ASN A 29 -11.91 -4.42 9.22
CA ASN A 29 -12.66 -5.18 10.23
C ASN A 29 -12.27 -6.65 10.26
N LYS A 30 -12.02 -7.28 9.10
CA LYS A 30 -11.66 -8.70 8.99
C LYS A 30 -10.41 -9.06 9.79
N VAL A 31 -9.46 -8.14 9.91
CA VAL A 31 -8.20 -8.35 10.62
C VAL A 31 -8.16 -7.66 11.99
N GLY A 32 -9.26 -7.04 12.41
CA GLY A 32 -9.34 -6.32 13.69
C GLY A 32 -8.28 -5.23 13.82
N CYS A 33 -8.04 -4.45 12.75
CA CYS A 33 -6.96 -3.47 12.72
C CYS A 33 -7.12 -2.44 13.84
N LYS A 34 -6.05 -2.22 14.62
CA LYS A 34 -6.02 -1.29 15.77
C LYS A 34 -5.49 0.10 15.42
N ALA A 35 -4.54 0.17 14.48
CA ALA A 35 -3.92 1.42 14.08
C ALA A 35 -3.79 1.47 12.55
N ILE A 36 -4.23 2.57 11.95
CA ILE A 36 -4.21 2.79 10.51
C ILE A 36 -3.19 3.85 10.18
N LEU A 37 -2.15 3.50 9.42
CA LEU A 37 -1.28 4.47 8.78
C LEU A 37 -1.88 4.90 7.45
N LEU A 38 -2.23 6.18 7.35
CA LEU A 38 -2.89 6.76 6.19
C LEU A 38 -2.00 7.85 5.60
N PRO A 39 -1.55 7.77 4.35
CA PRO A 39 -0.99 8.93 3.66
C PRO A 39 -2.08 9.98 3.45
N SER A 40 -1.75 11.28 3.50
CA SER A 40 -2.73 12.33 3.16
C SER A 40 -3.23 12.16 1.73
N SER A 41 -2.32 11.85 0.80
CA SER A 41 -2.65 11.51 -0.58
C SER A 41 -1.63 10.53 -1.15
N VAL A 42 -2.08 9.72 -2.11
CA VAL A 42 -1.23 8.88 -2.95
C VAL A 42 -1.54 9.21 -4.40
N LYS A 43 -0.64 9.95 -5.05
CA LYS A 43 -0.89 10.51 -6.39
C LYS A 43 -2.16 11.37 -6.40
N SER A 44 -3.12 11.07 -7.27
CA SER A 44 -4.44 11.71 -7.38
C SER A 44 -5.47 11.20 -6.35
N ILE A 45 -5.12 10.21 -5.53
CA ILE A 45 -6.03 9.62 -4.54
C ILE A 45 -5.88 10.36 -3.22
N ASP A 46 -6.85 11.19 -2.87
CA ASP A 46 -6.98 11.78 -1.53
C ASP A 46 -7.49 10.71 -0.55
N SER A 47 -6.55 10.09 0.14
CA SER A 47 -6.85 8.95 1.01
C SER A 47 -7.54 9.40 2.30
N LEU A 48 -7.32 10.64 2.74
CA LEU A 48 -7.99 11.19 3.92
C LEU A 48 -9.47 11.46 3.63
N SER A 49 -9.81 12.05 2.49
CA SER A 49 -11.22 12.26 2.14
C SER A 49 -11.95 10.92 1.95
N ILE A 50 -11.36 9.94 1.28
CA ILE A 50 -11.92 8.59 1.16
C ILE A 50 -12.20 7.99 2.54
N PHE A 51 -11.27 8.13 3.47
CA PHE A 51 -11.43 7.61 4.82
C PHE A 51 -12.54 8.35 5.59
N ARG A 52 -12.64 9.67 5.45
CA ARG A 52 -13.72 10.47 6.06
C ARG A 52 -15.10 10.12 5.51
N HIS A 53 -15.21 9.80 4.22
CA HIS A 53 -16.46 9.28 3.65
C HIS A 53 -16.81 7.89 4.20
N LEU A 54 -15.80 7.07 4.48
CA LEU A 54 -16.01 5.78 5.12
C LEU A 54 -16.44 5.94 6.59
N VAL A 55 -15.88 6.89 7.32
CA VAL A 55 -16.12 7.06 8.76
C VAL A 55 -16.48 8.53 9.06
N PRO A 56 -17.70 8.98 8.70
CA PRO A 56 -18.10 10.37 8.90
C PRO A 56 -18.17 10.76 10.38
N GLU A 57 -18.36 9.80 11.29
CA GLU A 57 -18.33 10.04 12.74
C GLU A 57 -16.96 10.47 13.27
N LEU A 58 -15.90 10.40 12.45
CA LEU A 58 -14.56 10.84 12.82
C LEU A 58 -14.51 12.34 13.16
N ASP A 59 -15.28 13.15 12.44
CA ASP A 59 -15.32 14.61 12.63
C ASP A 59 -16.02 15.01 13.95
N GLN A 60 -16.75 14.08 14.57
CA GLN A 60 -17.49 14.30 15.82
C GLN A 60 -16.67 13.92 17.06
N GLN A 61 -15.50 13.29 16.88
CA GLN A 61 -14.66 12.86 17.99
C GLN A 61 -13.80 14.03 18.48
N SER A 62 -13.84 14.27 19.80
CA SER A 62 -13.15 15.39 20.44
C SER A 62 -11.75 15.08 20.97
N SER A 63 -11.36 13.80 21.03
CA SER A 63 -10.09 13.36 21.62
C SER A 63 -9.22 12.58 20.63
N THR A 64 -7.92 12.88 20.64
CA THR A 64 -6.88 12.17 19.87
C THR A 64 -6.37 10.91 20.57
N LYS A 65 -6.79 10.60 21.81
CA LYS A 65 -6.20 9.49 22.59
C LYS A 65 -6.59 8.13 22.01
N GLU A 66 -7.86 7.78 22.06
CA GLU A 66 -8.39 6.54 21.46
C GLU A 66 -9.72 6.82 20.78
N LEU A 67 -9.81 6.39 19.52
CA LEU A 67 -11.02 6.54 18.72
C LEU A 67 -12.06 5.46 19.06
N SER A 68 -13.32 5.86 19.06
CA SER A 68 -14.47 4.95 19.14
C SER A 68 -15.34 5.09 17.89
N LEU A 69 -15.03 4.30 16.87
CA LEU A 69 -15.68 4.36 15.56
C LEU A 69 -16.73 3.25 15.47
N LYS A 70 -17.94 3.56 14.98
CA LYS A 70 -19.02 2.55 14.87
C LYS A 70 -18.73 1.59 13.73
N ARG A 71 -18.25 2.09 12.60
CA ARG A 71 -17.94 1.27 11.41
C ARG A 71 -16.65 0.48 11.53
N LEU A 72 -15.68 0.99 12.30
CA LEU A 72 -14.36 0.37 12.51
C LEU A 72 -14.08 0.17 14.02
N PRO A 73 -14.83 -0.71 14.72
CA PRO A 73 -14.84 -0.77 16.18
C PRO A 73 -13.49 -1.12 16.83
N THR A 74 -12.63 -1.85 16.11
CA THR A 74 -11.30 -2.22 16.58
C THR A 74 -10.25 -1.13 16.37
N SER A 75 -10.49 -0.18 15.46
CA SER A 75 -9.53 0.86 15.10
C SER A 75 -9.52 1.99 16.12
N LYS A 76 -8.41 2.13 16.84
CA LYS A 76 -8.22 3.09 17.93
C LYS A 76 -7.36 4.28 17.54
N HIS A 77 -6.48 4.12 16.55
CA HIS A 77 -5.55 5.16 16.14
C HIS A 77 -5.54 5.32 14.61
N ILE A 78 -5.59 6.56 14.15
CA ILE A 78 -5.29 6.92 12.76
C ILE A 78 -4.04 7.78 12.80
N ILE A 79 -3.06 7.45 11.96
CA ILE A 79 -1.77 8.10 11.87
C ILE A 79 -1.59 8.62 10.46
N LEU A 80 -1.66 9.95 10.29
CA LEU A 80 -1.48 10.61 9.01
C LEU A 80 0.02 10.73 8.68
N THR A 81 0.42 10.18 7.54
CA THR A 81 1.78 10.31 6.99
C THR A 81 1.82 11.41 5.93
N GLY A 82 2.85 12.25 5.94
CA GLY A 82 3.00 13.39 5.03
C GLY A 82 3.50 14.65 5.73
N LYS A 83 3.56 15.77 5.00
CA LYS A 83 3.99 17.08 5.52
C LYS A 83 2.92 17.80 6.36
N GLN A 84 1.67 17.35 6.32
CA GLN A 84 0.62 17.97 7.12
C GLN A 84 0.86 17.70 8.59
N GLN A 85 1.01 18.78 9.36
CA GLN A 85 0.88 18.74 10.80
C GLN A 85 -0.56 18.35 11.13
N SER A 86 -0.75 17.59 12.21
CA SER A 86 -2.05 17.17 12.73
C SER A 86 -3.07 18.29 12.55
N SER A 87 -4.15 18.04 11.81
CA SER A 87 -5.24 19.02 11.76
C SER A 87 -5.73 19.20 13.18
N LYS A 88 -5.57 20.39 13.77
CA LYS A 88 -6.03 20.68 15.14
C LYS A 88 -7.53 20.38 15.33
N SER A 89 -8.28 20.27 14.23
CA SER A 89 -9.70 19.92 14.20
C SER A 89 -10.02 18.43 14.16
N LEU A 90 -9.05 17.55 13.88
CA LEU A 90 -9.33 16.11 13.73
C LEU A 90 -8.62 15.28 14.81
N PRO A 91 -9.25 14.20 15.31
CA PRO A 91 -8.71 13.30 16.32
C PRO A 91 -7.64 12.34 15.77
N ILE A 92 -6.72 12.83 14.92
CA ILE A 92 -5.77 12.02 14.14
C ILE A 92 -4.33 12.36 14.57
N HIS A 93 -3.50 11.33 14.72
CA HIS A 93 -2.07 11.49 15.02
C HIS A 93 -1.31 11.91 13.76
N SER A 94 -0.38 12.86 13.85
CA SER A 94 0.59 13.04 12.77
C SER A 94 1.75 12.05 12.94
N TYR A 95 2.30 11.56 11.84
CA TYR A 95 3.48 10.68 11.89
C TYR A 95 4.67 11.38 12.56
N ARG A 96 4.80 12.70 12.38
CA ARG A 96 5.83 13.49 13.07
C ARG A 96 5.65 13.47 14.59
N ASN A 97 4.45 13.70 15.09
CA ASN A 97 4.17 13.66 16.53
C ASN A 97 4.45 12.26 17.09
N LEU A 98 4.15 11.20 16.33
CA LEU A 98 4.47 9.83 16.70
C LEU A 98 5.99 9.63 16.86
N LEU A 99 6.80 10.15 15.94
CA LEU A 99 8.26 10.09 16.02
C LEU A 99 8.80 10.90 17.22
N GLU A 100 8.27 12.10 17.46
CA GLU A 100 8.68 12.95 18.59
C GLU A 100 8.32 12.32 19.95
N HIS A 101 7.18 11.63 20.06
CA HIS A 101 6.86 10.82 21.23
C HIS A 101 7.77 9.59 21.34
N GLY A 102 8.02 8.90 20.22
CA GLY A 102 8.93 7.75 20.18
C GLY A 102 10.35 8.08 20.62
N ALA A 103 10.85 9.27 20.29
CA ALA A 103 12.18 9.73 20.69
C ALA A 103 12.34 9.90 22.22
N LYS A 104 11.24 9.99 22.97
CA LYS A 104 11.25 10.08 24.44
C LYS A 104 11.24 8.70 25.11
N ILE A 105 11.07 7.61 24.35
CA ILE A 105 11.04 6.25 24.88
C ILE A 105 12.47 5.72 25.01
N SER A 106 12.77 5.08 26.14
CA SER A 106 14.10 4.51 26.38
C SER A 106 14.41 3.33 25.43
N HIS A 107 15.67 3.19 25.06
CA HIS A 107 16.14 2.05 24.26
C HIS A 107 15.94 0.72 24.99
N ASN A 108 15.97 0.68 26.32
CA ASN A 108 15.70 -0.54 27.10
C ASN A 108 14.29 -1.06 26.84
N LYS A 109 13.28 -0.19 26.87
CA LYS A 109 11.89 -0.58 26.58
C LYS A 109 11.72 -1.10 25.14
N LEU A 110 12.44 -0.50 24.18
CA LEU A 110 12.48 -0.99 22.81
C LEU A 110 13.14 -2.38 22.72
N ASN A 111 14.26 -2.58 23.42
CA ASN A 111 15.00 -3.84 23.43
C ASN A 111 14.19 -4.97 24.08
N GLU A 112 13.52 -4.70 25.21
CA GLU A 112 12.59 -5.63 25.87
C GLU A 112 11.48 -6.06 24.91
N ARG A 113 10.86 -5.07 24.23
CA ARG A 113 9.81 -5.39 23.26
C ARG A 113 10.34 -6.20 22.10
N HIS A 114 11.51 -5.85 21.56
CA HIS A 114 12.14 -6.59 20.47
C HIS A 114 12.52 -8.02 20.86
N ALA A 115 13.02 -8.23 22.08
CA ALA A 115 13.36 -9.55 22.61
C ALA A 115 12.14 -10.47 22.77
N SER A 116 10.95 -9.89 22.97
CA SER A 116 9.70 -10.66 23.05
C SER A 116 9.16 -11.15 21.70
N VAL A 117 9.78 -10.76 20.57
CA VAL A 117 9.33 -11.16 19.22
C VAL A 117 9.96 -12.50 18.85
N ILE A 118 9.12 -13.51 18.63
CA ILE A 118 9.58 -14.86 18.23
C ILE A 118 9.41 -15.10 16.71
N PRO A 119 10.22 -15.99 16.10
CA PRO A 119 10.17 -16.26 14.66
C PRO A 119 8.79 -16.70 14.15
N ASP A 120 8.03 -17.46 14.96
CA ASP A 120 6.71 -17.97 14.58
C ASP A 120 5.56 -16.97 14.80
N SER A 121 5.85 -15.80 15.39
CA SER A 121 4.86 -14.74 15.47
C SER A 121 4.46 -14.25 14.08
N PHE A 122 3.19 -13.92 13.92
CA PHE A 122 2.69 -13.28 12.71
C PHE A 122 3.38 -11.94 12.49
N ALA A 123 3.81 -11.71 11.25
CA ALA A 123 4.53 -10.51 10.84
C ALA A 123 3.68 -9.62 9.93
N ALA A 124 2.95 -10.24 9.00
CA ALA A 124 2.17 -9.50 8.02
C ALA A 124 0.92 -10.24 7.57
N ILE A 125 -0.07 -9.47 7.15
CA ILE A 125 -1.29 -9.93 6.48
C ILE A 125 -1.35 -9.31 5.09
N PHE A 126 -1.63 -10.13 4.09
CA PHE A 126 -1.84 -9.73 2.69
C PHE A 126 -3.24 -10.10 2.24
N PHE A 127 -3.91 -9.17 1.56
CA PHE A 127 -5.23 -9.42 0.99
C PHE A 127 -5.10 -9.90 -0.45
N ALA A 128 -5.50 -11.14 -0.72
CA ALA A 128 -5.61 -11.66 -2.07
C ALA A 128 -6.93 -11.18 -2.71
N SER A 129 -6.87 -10.74 -3.98
CA SER A 129 -8.07 -10.47 -4.77
C SER A 129 -8.80 -11.78 -5.03
N GLY A 130 -9.86 -12.05 -4.28
CA GLY A 130 -10.76 -13.17 -4.58
C GLY A 130 -11.49 -12.90 -5.89
N THR A 131 -11.52 -13.87 -6.79
CA THR A 131 -12.29 -13.82 -8.04
C THR A 131 -13.78 -14.09 -7.83
N THR A 132 -14.16 -14.63 -6.66
CA THR A 132 -15.53 -15.08 -6.36
C THR A 132 -16.09 -14.56 -5.03
N GLY A 133 -15.54 -13.47 -4.46
CA GLY A 133 -16.08 -12.90 -3.22
C GLY A 133 -15.15 -11.92 -2.49
N HIS A 134 -15.36 -11.79 -1.18
CA HIS A 134 -14.55 -10.93 -0.32
C HIS A 134 -13.06 -11.34 -0.32
N ALA A 135 -12.17 -10.35 -0.16
CA ALA A 135 -10.73 -10.58 -0.16
C ALA A 135 -10.30 -11.53 0.98
N LYS A 136 -9.42 -12.49 0.67
CA LYS A 136 -8.89 -13.41 1.69
C LYS A 136 -7.66 -12.78 2.35
N ALA A 137 -7.65 -12.76 3.68
CA ALA A 137 -6.52 -12.32 4.48
C ALA A 137 -5.55 -13.50 4.71
N ALA A 138 -4.40 -13.47 4.04
CA ALA A 138 -3.33 -14.46 4.20
C ALA A 138 -2.27 -13.93 5.15
N THR A 139 -1.91 -14.71 6.16
CA THR A 139 -0.96 -14.31 7.22
C THR A 139 0.38 -15.00 7.02
N LEU A 140 1.48 -14.28 7.25
CA LEU A 140 2.84 -14.83 7.24
C LEU A 140 3.53 -14.60 8.58
N THR A 141 4.37 -15.54 8.98
CA THR A 141 5.25 -15.42 10.16
C THR A 141 6.53 -14.65 9.83
N ASN A 142 7.25 -14.20 10.86
CA ASN A 142 8.58 -13.60 10.67
C ASN A 142 9.54 -14.59 9.99
N PHE A 143 9.58 -15.83 10.48
CA PHE A 143 10.42 -16.89 9.91
C PHE A 143 10.07 -17.15 8.44
N GLY A 144 8.79 -17.28 8.11
CA GLY A 144 8.36 -17.56 6.74
C GLY A 144 8.83 -16.48 5.75
N MET A 145 8.65 -15.20 6.12
CA MET A 145 9.10 -14.10 5.26
C MET A 145 10.63 -14.06 5.08
N ILE A 146 11.40 -14.24 6.16
CA ILE A 146 12.87 -14.24 6.10
C ILE A 146 13.38 -15.44 5.30
N ASN A 147 12.85 -16.63 5.54
CA ASN A 147 13.24 -17.83 4.82
C ASN A 147 12.94 -17.71 3.32
N MET A 148 11.76 -17.20 2.93
CA MET A 148 11.46 -16.93 1.52
C MET A 148 12.45 -15.95 0.88
N SER A 149 12.79 -14.87 1.59
CA SER A 149 13.76 -13.88 1.14
C SER A 149 15.13 -14.50 0.90
N GLN A 150 15.65 -15.26 1.88
CA GLN A 150 16.95 -15.90 1.80
C GLN A 150 17.03 -16.94 0.68
N ARG A 151 16.01 -17.80 0.54
CA ARG A 151 15.98 -18.82 -0.53
C ARG A 151 15.97 -18.21 -1.93
N LEU A 152 15.27 -17.08 -2.09
CA LEU A 152 15.31 -16.33 -3.34
C LEU A 152 16.70 -15.77 -3.62
N THR A 153 17.34 -15.14 -2.63
CA THR A 153 18.71 -14.60 -2.79
C THR A 153 19.69 -15.72 -3.18
N GLU A 154 19.63 -16.87 -2.49
CA GLU A 154 20.48 -18.04 -2.78
C GLU A 154 20.26 -18.55 -4.20
N HIS A 155 19.00 -18.64 -4.63
CA HIS A 155 18.65 -19.11 -5.97
C HIS A 155 19.12 -18.18 -7.08
N LEU A 156 19.01 -16.86 -6.89
CA LEU A 156 19.46 -15.86 -7.87
C LEU A 156 20.99 -15.69 -7.85
N GLY A 157 21.65 -16.12 -6.77
CA GLY A 157 23.10 -16.20 -6.67
C GLY A 157 23.79 -14.83 -6.65
N PRO A 158 25.10 -14.80 -6.96
CA PRO A 158 25.96 -13.62 -6.75
C PRO A 158 25.62 -12.44 -7.66
N HIS A 159 24.80 -12.64 -8.70
CA HIS A 159 24.37 -11.57 -9.60
C HIS A 159 23.24 -10.72 -9.02
N PHE A 160 22.59 -11.18 -7.94
CA PHE A 160 21.52 -10.44 -7.27
C PHE A 160 22.09 -9.31 -6.39
N THR A 161 22.66 -8.30 -7.03
CA THR A 161 23.30 -7.14 -6.38
C THR A 161 22.48 -5.87 -6.50
N ARG A 162 21.63 -5.77 -7.54
CA ARG A 162 20.68 -4.67 -7.74
C ARG A 162 19.36 -5.21 -8.27
N PHE A 163 18.26 -4.77 -7.70
CA PHE A 163 16.93 -5.22 -8.14
C PHE A 163 15.94 -4.06 -8.19
N CYS A 164 15.23 -3.95 -9.33
CA CYS A 164 14.17 -2.98 -9.52
C CYS A 164 12.84 -3.55 -9.01
N VAL A 165 12.12 -2.80 -8.17
CA VAL A 165 10.84 -3.22 -7.59
C VAL A 165 9.71 -2.35 -8.15
N PRO A 166 9.13 -2.67 -9.33
CA PRO A 166 8.09 -1.85 -9.96
C PRO A 166 6.67 -2.13 -9.45
N ILE A 167 6.52 -3.01 -8.45
CA ILE A 167 5.24 -3.49 -7.95
C ILE A 167 4.83 -2.71 -6.68
N PRO A 168 3.53 -2.43 -6.46
CA PRO A 168 3.07 -1.70 -5.27
C PRO A 168 3.49 -2.32 -3.93
N MET A 169 3.72 -1.47 -2.93
CA MET A 169 4.18 -1.89 -1.58
C MET A 169 3.19 -2.73 -0.77
N PHE A 170 1.92 -2.79 -1.17
CA PHE A 170 0.95 -3.68 -0.52
C PHE A 170 1.07 -5.13 -1.01
N HIS A 171 1.83 -5.37 -2.08
CA HIS A 171 2.01 -6.71 -2.65
C HIS A 171 3.13 -7.47 -1.93
N ILE A 172 2.89 -8.75 -1.64
CA ILE A 172 3.87 -9.64 -0.98
C ILE A 172 5.24 -9.63 -1.66
N PHE A 173 5.26 -9.59 -3.00
CA PHE A 173 6.51 -9.50 -3.76
C PHE A 173 7.34 -8.28 -3.36
N CYS A 174 6.72 -7.10 -3.25
CA CYS A 174 7.44 -5.90 -2.85
C CYS A 174 7.94 -5.99 -1.41
N GLU A 175 7.17 -6.61 -0.51
CA GLU A 175 7.57 -6.73 0.90
C GLU A 175 8.72 -7.72 1.09
N VAL A 176 8.65 -8.90 0.48
CA VAL A 176 9.63 -9.98 0.64
C VAL A 176 10.82 -9.78 -0.29
N VAL A 177 10.58 -9.61 -1.60
CA VAL A 177 11.65 -9.49 -2.60
C VAL A 177 12.26 -8.09 -2.62
N GLY A 178 11.47 -7.07 -2.34
CA GLY A 178 11.96 -5.69 -2.23
C GLY A 178 12.49 -5.40 -0.84
N VAL A 179 11.60 -5.01 0.07
CA VAL A 179 11.96 -4.40 1.36
C VAL A 179 12.83 -5.33 2.22
N LEU A 180 12.43 -6.60 2.39
CA LEU A 180 13.14 -7.52 3.28
C LEU A 180 14.52 -7.94 2.76
N ASN A 181 14.68 -8.03 1.44
CA ASN A 181 15.99 -8.32 0.83
C ASN A 181 17.02 -7.24 1.11
N VAL A 182 16.64 -5.96 1.29
CA VAL A 182 17.58 -4.91 1.72
C VAL A 182 18.25 -5.24 3.05
N ALA A 183 17.53 -5.89 3.96
CA ALA A 183 18.02 -6.22 5.29
C ALA A 183 18.70 -7.60 5.37
N THR A 184 18.33 -8.53 4.48
CA THR A 184 18.78 -9.93 4.53
C THR A 184 19.82 -10.27 3.47
N SER A 185 19.94 -9.45 2.42
CA SER A 185 20.88 -9.63 1.32
C SER A 185 21.64 -8.33 1.06
N LYS A 186 22.88 -8.41 0.57
CA LYS A 186 23.66 -7.23 0.15
C LYS A 186 23.16 -6.67 -1.21
N CYS A 187 21.87 -6.81 -1.51
CA CYS A 187 21.26 -6.38 -2.75
C CYS A 187 20.65 -4.98 -2.59
N GLN A 188 21.01 -4.07 -3.48
CA GLN A 188 20.46 -2.72 -3.52
C GLN A 188 19.09 -2.75 -4.21
N MET A 189 18.05 -2.34 -3.50
CA MET A 189 16.72 -2.19 -4.08
C MET A 189 16.52 -0.82 -4.70
N VAL A 190 16.03 -0.80 -5.93
CA VAL A 190 15.65 0.41 -6.65
C VAL A 190 14.14 0.43 -6.78
N PHE A 191 13.50 1.39 -6.10
CA PHE A 191 12.09 1.69 -6.30
C PHE A 191 12.00 2.75 -7.39
N PRO A 192 11.58 2.39 -8.63
CA PRO A 192 11.52 3.37 -9.70
C PRO A 192 10.47 4.42 -9.35
N ALA A 193 10.84 5.69 -9.48
CA ALA A 193 9.84 6.73 -9.67
C ALA A 193 9.04 6.34 -10.92
N ILE A 194 7.73 6.19 -10.74
CA ILE A 194 6.85 5.67 -11.78
C ILE A 194 7.01 6.53 -13.04
N LEU A 195 7.11 5.85 -14.19
CA LEU A 195 7.30 6.35 -15.57
C LEU A 195 8.76 6.45 -16.06
N ARG A 196 9.38 5.31 -16.32
CA ARG A 196 10.07 5.17 -17.61
C ARG A 196 9.12 4.41 -18.52
N TRP A 197 8.60 5.07 -19.54
CA TRP A 197 7.78 4.41 -20.54
C TRP A 197 8.60 3.29 -21.17
N MET A 198 7.97 2.13 -21.37
CA MET A 198 8.60 1.08 -22.15
C MET A 198 8.96 1.66 -23.52
N PRO A 199 10.14 1.36 -24.09
CA PRO A 199 10.43 1.75 -25.45
C PRO A 199 9.29 1.32 -26.36
N ARG A 200 8.82 2.22 -27.23
CA ARG A 200 7.70 1.99 -28.17
C ARG A 200 6.32 1.82 -27.51
N LEU A 201 6.12 2.44 -26.34
CA LEU A 201 4.80 2.68 -25.73
C LEU A 201 4.51 4.18 -25.79
N GLU A 202 3.41 4.54 -26.45
CA GLU A 202 2.87 5.89 -26.53
C GLU A 202 1.66 6.01 -25.60
N VAL A 203 1.54 7.14 -24.90
CA VAL A 203 0.42 7.38 -23.99
C VAL A 203 -0.08 8.81 -24.20
N LYS A 204 -1.40 8.97 -24.24
CA LYS A 204 -2.08 10.26 -24.24
C LYS A 204 -3.18 10.28 -23.18
N VAL A 205 -3.53 11.48 -22.72
CA VAL A 205 -4.70 11.70 -21.87
C VAL A 205 -5.77 12.38 -22.72
N VAL A 206 -6.97 11.85 -22.75
CA VAL A 206 -8.10 12.35 -23.55
C VAL A 206 -9.28 12.77 -22.69
N ASP A 207 -10.08 13.70 -23.18
CA ASP A 207 -11.36 14.07 -22.58
C ASP A 207 -12.45 13.01 -22.86
N ARG A 208 -13.69 13.29 -22.44
CA ARG A 208 -14.84 12.38 -22.67
C ARG A 208 -15.18 12.18 -24.15
N GLY A 209 -14.71 13.05 -25.04
CA GLY A 209 -14.89 12.94 -26.48
C GLY A 209 -13.72 12.24 -27.18
N GLY A 210 -12.72 11.74 -26.46
CA GLY A 210 -11.54 11.10 -27.04
C GLY A 210 -10.50 12.08 -27.60
N THR A 211 -10.68 13.38 -27.36
CA THR A 211 -9.75 14.42 -27.81
C THR A 211 -8.65 14.62 -26.77
N PRO A 212 -7.36 14.76 -27.15
CA PRO A 212 -6.30 15.06 -26.20
C PRO A 212 -6.63 16.25 -25.30
N VAL A 213 -6.36 16.12 -24.00
CA VAL A 213 -6.58 17.21 -23.06
C VAL A 213 -5.77 18.46 -23.46
N SER A 214 -6.34 19.64 -23.23
CA SER A 214 -5.82 20.90 -23.76
C SER A 214 -4.60 21.44 -23.02
N TYR A 215 -4.35 21.00 -21.78
CA TYR A 215 -3.19 21.40 -20.99
C TYR A 215 -2.72 20.33 -20.01
N ILE A 216 -1.43 20.39 -19.65
CA ILE A 216 -0.83 19.49 -18.66
C ILE A 216 -1.48 19.72 -17.30
N GLY A 217 -1.98 18.63 -16.69
CA GLY A 217 -2.66 18.67 -15.38
C GLY A 217 -4.19 18.60 -15.47
N GLN A 218 -4.76 18.74 -16.66
CA GLN A 218 -6.18 18.46 -16.89
C GLN A 218 -6.46 16.95 -16.74
N GLN A 219 -7.52 16.61 -16.00
CA GLN A 219 -7.95 15.22 -15.82
C GLN A 219 -8.62 14.66 -17.08
N GLY A 220 -8.31 13.42 -17.44
CA GLY A 220 -8.91 12.71 -18.55
C GLY A 220 -8.68 11.20 -18.47
N GLU A 221 -9.14 10.47 -19.47
CA GLU A 221 -8.90 9.04 -19.64
C GLU A 221 -7.51 8.80 -20.25
N ILE A 222 -6.79 7.77 -19.79
CA ILE A 222 -5.48 7.41 -20.35
C ILE A 222 -5.69 6.44 -21.50
N TRP A 223 -5.25 6.82 -22.70
CA TRP A 223 -5.16 5.91 -23.84
C TRP A 223 -3.69 5.59 -24.09
N ALA A 224 -3.41 4.32 -24.36
CA ALA A 224 -2.04 3.85 -24.57
C ALA A 224 -1.99 2.96 -25.81
N ARG A 225 -0.91 3.13 -26.58
CA ARG A 225 -0.65 2.38 -27.81
C ARG A 225 0.77 1.85 -27.81
N GLY A 226 0.97 0.60 -28.19
CA GLY A 226 2.29 0.01 -28.36
C GLY A 226 2.32 -1.48 -28.12
N PHE A 227 3.52 -2.04 -28.06
CA PHE A 227 3.76 -3.48 -27.92
C PHE A 227 3.09 -4.17 -26.72
N PRO A 228 2.93 -3.55 -25.53
CA PRO A 228 2.33 -4.24 -24.40
C PRO A 228 0.78 -4.15 -24.36
N ILE A 229 0.14 -3.53 -25.34
CA ILE A 229 -1.33 -3.43 -25.38
C ILE A 229 -1.91 -4.79 -25.80
N MET A 230 -2.96 -5.22 -25.10
CA MET A 230 -3.65 -6.48 -25.38
C MET A 230 -4.25 -6.44 -26.78
N LEU A 231 -4.26 -7.57 -27.50
CA LEU A 231 -4.83 -7.65 -28.85
C LEU A 231 -6.37 -7.57 -28.89
N GLY A 232 -7.01 -7.79 -27.75
CA GLY A 232 -8.46 -7.81 -27.62
C GLY A 232 -8.93 -8.77 -26.53
N SER A 233 -10.25 -8.82 -26.35
CA SER A 233 -10.90 -9.82 -25.52
C SER A 233 -11.09 -11.11 -26.31
N TYR A 234 -10.50 -12.20 -25.84
CA TYR A 234 -10.55 -13.50 -26.53
C TYR A 234 -12.00 -14.00 -26.69
N GLY A 235 -12.43 -14.22 -27.95
CA GLY A 235 -13.79 -14.65 -28.28
C GLY A 235 -14.87 -13.56 -28.18
N ASP A 236 -14.48 -12.30 -27.93
CA ASP A 236 -15.42 -11.18 -27.76
C ASP A 236 -14.96 -9.96 -28.57
N THR A 237 -15.32 -9.98 -29.86
CA THR A 237 -15.00 -8.90 -30.82
C THR A 237 -15.68 -7.59 -30.45
N GLN A 238 -16.88 -7.64 -29.85
CA GLN A 238 -17.60 -6.43 -29.47
C GLN A 238 -16.85 -5.68 -28.36
N LYS A 239 -16.49 -6.35 -27.26
CA LYS A 239 -15.69 -5.72 -26.19
C LYS A 239 -14.31 -5.29 -26.67
N THR A 240 -13.73 -6.01 -27.63
CA THR A 240 -12.47 -5.61 -28.26
C THR A 240 -12.62 -4.25 -28.93
N ASN A 241 -13.66 -4.06 -29.75
CA ASN A 241 -13.90 -2.82 -30.47
C ASN A 241 -14.34 -1.66 -29.56
N GLU A 242 -14.94 -1.95 -28.40
CA GLU A 242 -15.26 -0.94 -27.39
C GLU A 242 -14.02 -0.41 -26.66
N ALA A 243 -12.99 -1.24 -26.48
CA ALA A 243 -11.79 -0.91 -25.69
C ALA A 243 -10.56 -0.56 -26.53
N ILE A 244 -10.49 -1.02 -27.79
CA ILE A 244 -9.33 -0.85 -28.67
C ILE A 244 -9.78 -0.13 -29.93
N THR A 245 -9.14 1.01 -30.18
CA THR A 245 -9.40 1.81 -31.37
C THR A 245 -8.64 1.26 -32.58
N PRO A 246 -9.02 1.60 -33.82
CA PRO A 246 -8.28 1.19 -35.02
C PRO A 246 -6.81 1.64 -35.03
N SER A 247 -6.45 2.68 -34.27
CA SER A 247 -5.06 3.10 -34.16
C SER A 247 -4.20 2.19 -33.30
N GLY A 248 -4.80 1.23 -32.57
CA GLY A 248 -4.13 0.49 -31.50
C GLY A 248 -4.22 1.20 -30.18
#